data_AF-A0A844TC35-F1
#
_entry.id   AF-A0A844TC35-F1
#
_cell.length_a   1.000
_cell.length_b   1.000
_cell.length_c   1.000
_cell.angle_alpha   90.00
_cell.angle_beta   90.00
_cell.angle_gamma   90.00
#
_symmetry.space_group_name_H-M   'P 1'
#
loop_
_entity.id
_entity.type
_entity.pdbx_description
1 polymer ?
#
loop_
_entity_poly.entity_id
_entity_poly.type
_entity_poly.pdbx_seq_one_letter_code
_entity_poly.pdbx_strand_id
1 'polypeptide(L)'
;MWDLSADAPGLPTRHANWCVELAAQSADNDRVVIPEDVYQRDYRVNTPLLLRGEPQYLRSRSAVVSVAEVTDELGTFDFGSHPLTGVIAPTRPSDARHALTDSLTWGFLNAQHVFERYVSGCPGLSTFPPQLWEQLRLLMLDLPRRLTRTVSGGHFFFVGERGAKATTRHLTNLATEMAFLQAEVSAIVCNQPAPPTK
;
A
#
# COMPACT_ATOMS: atom_id res chain seq x y z
N MET A 1 17.50 9.73 25.86
CA MET A 1 16.84 9.70 24.53
C MET A 1 17.27 8.38 23.90
N TRP A 2 16.34 7.47 23.63
CA TRP A 2 16.69 6.16 23.07
C TRP A 2 17.18 6.36 21.65
N ASP A 3 18.45 6.04 21.38
CA ASP A 3 18.99 6.00 20.03
C ASP A 3 18.49 4.71 19.36
N LEU A 4 17.29 4.78 18.78
CA LEU A 4 16.72 3.71 17.95
C LEU A 4 17.32 3.68 16.54
N SER A 5 18.34 4.49 16.29
CA SER A 5 19.03 4.61 14.99
C SER A 5 20.41 3.95 14.99
N ALA A 6 20.91 3.51 16.15
CA ALA A 6 22.11 2.69 16.25
C ALA A 6 21.76 1.23 15.98
N ASP A 7 22.37 0.66 14.94
CA ASP A 7 22.41 -0.78 14.72
C ASP A 7 23.07 -1.43 15.97
N ALA A 8 22.26 -1.99 16.86
CA ALA A 8 22.78 -2.75 17.99
C ALA A 8 23.53 -3.99 17.46
N PRO A 9 24.64 -4.41 18.08
CA PRO A 9 25.32 -5.65 17.70
C PRO A 9 24.33 -6.83 17.73
N GLY A 10 24.09 -7.46 16.58
CA GLY A 10 23.12 -8.55 16.45
C GLY A 10 21.72 -8.17 15.92
N LEU A 11 21.47 -6.90 15.59
CA LEU A 11 20.28 -6.44 14.87
C LEU A 11 20.66 -5.99 13.42
N PRO A 12 19.72 -5.99 12.46
CA PRO A 12 20.03 -6.25 11.05
C PRO A 12 20.74 -5.08 10.33
N THR A 13 21.51 -5.45 9.30
CA THR A 13 22.27 -4.68 8.29
C THR A 13 21.48 -3.66 7.45
N ARG A 14 20.35 -3.16 7.96
CA ARG A 14 19.37 -2.35 7.21
C ARG A 14 20.01 -1.10 6.61
N HIS A 15 20.87 -0.42 7.35
CA HIS A 15 21.58 0.76 6.86
C HIS A 15 22.51 0.44 5.68
N ALA A 16 23.35 -0.60 5.81
CA ALA A 16 24.25 -1.02 4.75
C ALA A 16 23.47 -1.42 3.48
N ASN A 17 22.35 -2.12 3.64
CA ASN A 17 21.46 -2.47 2.54
C ASN A 17 20.87 -1.22 1.86
N TRP A 18 20.48 -0.21 2.64
CA TRP A 18 19.96 1.04 2.09
C TRP A 18 21.01 1.84 1.30
N CYS A 19 22.26 1.87 1.74
CA CYS A 19 23.35 2.51 0.99
C CYS A 19 23.63 1.77 -0.33
N VAL A 20 23.58 0.44 -0.32
CA VAL A 20 23.70 -0.38 -1.54
C VAL A 20 22.56 -0.07 -2.53
N GLU A 21 21.32 0.06 -2.04
CA GLU A 21 20.17 0.43 -2.87
C GLU A 21 20.31 1.82 -3.50
N LEU A 22 20.79 2.82 -2.74
CA LEU A 22 21.03 4.18 -3.26
C LEU A 22 22.17 4.21 -4.29
N ALA A 23 23.22 3.41 -4.08
CA ALA A 23 24.28 3.24 -5.06
C ALA A 23 23.75 2.62 -6.36
N ALA A 24 22.85 1.64 -6.26
CA ALA A 24 22.19 1.05 -7.43
C ALA A 24 21.31 2.07 -8.16
N GLN A 25 20.58 2.94 -7.45
CA GLN A 25 19.85 4.06 -8.08
C GLN A 25 20.80 5.06 -8.75
N SER A 26 21.96 5.33 -8.16
CA SER A 26 22.96 6.21 -8.75
C SER A 26 23.54 5.65 -10.05
N ALA A 27 23.84 4.35 -10.07
CA ALA A 27 24.24 3.65 -11.29
C ALA A 27 23.15 3.72 -12.37
N ASP A 28 21.88 3.49 -12.00
CA ASP A 28 20.76 3.59 -12.94
C ASP A 28 20.56 5.00 -13.51
N ASN A 29 21.07 6.04 -12.87
CA ASN A 29 20.94 7.43 -13.32
C ASN A 29 22.25 8.00 -13.89
N ASP A 30 23.30 7.18 -14.01
CA ASP A 30 24.64 7.59 -14.48
C ASP A 30 25.26 8.75 -13.68
N ARG A 31 24.81 8.96 -12.44
CA ARG A 31 25.27 10.01 -11.53
C ARG A 31 24.89 9.70 -10.09
N VAL A 32 25.62 10.28 -9.14
CA VAL A 32 25.25 10.21 -7.71
C VAL A 32 23.91 10.92 -7.50
N VAL A 33 22.92 10.20 -6.99
CA VAL A 33 21.58 10.73 -6.72
C VAL A 33 21.47 11.26 -5.29
N ILE A 34 21.81 10.44 -4.30
CA ILE A 34 21.93 10.83 -2.89
C ILE A 34 23.29 10.31 -2.40
N PRO A 35 24.24 11.19 -2.06
CA PRO A 35 25.50 10.80 -1.44
C PRO A 35 25.26 10.10 -0.09
N GLU A 36 26.13 9.14 0.28
CA GLU A 36 25.99 8.39 1.53
C GLU A 36 26.05 9.29 2.77
N ASP A 37 26.95 10.27 2.80
CA ASP A 37 27.07 11.22 3.91
C ASP A 37 25.80 12.06 4.09
N VAL A 38 25.17 12.47 2.97
CA VAL A 38 23.89 13.17 2.96
C VAL A 38 22.78 12.25 3.48
N TYR A 39 22.73 11.00 3.03
CA TYR A 39 21.76 10.02 3.50
C TYR A 39 21.84 9.83 5.02
N GLN A 40 23.05 9.61 5.53
CA GLN A 40 23.30 9.40 6.96
C GLN A 40 22.92 10.60 7.81
N ARG A 41 23.21 11.82 7.32
CA ARG A 41 22.94 13.06 8.06
C ARG A 41 21.46 13.43 8.04
N ASP A 42 20.80 13.33 6.88
CA ASP A 42 19.50 13.99 6.65
C ASP A 42 18.31 13.02 6.64
N TYR A 43 18.53 11.73 6.35
CA TYR A 43 17.45 10.73 6.20
C TYR A 43 17.38 9.75 7.37
N ARG A 44 18.42 9.68 8.20
CA ARG A 44 18.42 8.89 9.43
C ARG A 44 17.64 9.65 10.50
N VAL A 45 16.37 9.28 10.67
CA VAL A 45 15.50 9.89 11.68
C VAL A 45 14.84 8.84 12.56
N ASN A 46 14.54 9.21 13.79
CA ASN A 46 13.67 8.42 14.66
C ASN A 46 12.27 8.41 14.06
N THR A 47 11.78 7.24 13.65
CA THR A 47 10.39 7.10 13.21
C THR A 47 9.46 7.07 14.42
N PRO A 48 8.35 7.82 14.43
CA PRO A 48 7.33 7.71 15.46
C PRO A 48 6.83 6.27 15.62
N LEU A 49 6.66 5.83 16.87
CA LEU A 49 6.29 4.45 17.24
C LEU A 49 5.02 3.98 16.51
N LEU A 50 3.99 4.83 16.52
CA LEU A 50 2.66 4.52 16.00
C LEU A 50 2.57 4.56 14.46
N LEU A 51 3.61 5.04 13.76
CA LEU A 51 3.65 5.03 12.30
C LEU A 51 4.17 3.71 11.71
N ARG A 52 4.67 2.79 12.54
CA ARG A 52 5.29 1.55 12.07
C ARG A 52 4.32 0.36 12.01
N GLY A 53 3.13 0.46 12.62
CA GLY A 53 2.21 -0.68 12.76
C GLY A 53 2.78 -1.82 13.62
N GLU A 54 3.78 -1.51 14.44
CA GLU A 54 4.44 -2.45 15.34
C GLU A 54 3.59 -2.67 16.60
N PRO A 55 3.72 -3.79 17.31
CA PRO A 55 2.92 -4.07 18.50
C PRO A 55 3.28 -3.17 19.70
N GLN A 56 4.12 -2.15 19.49
CA GLN A 56 4.58 -1.21 20.51
C GLN A 56 3.60 -0.04 20.60
N TYR A 57 3.04 0.16 21.79
CA TYR A 57 2.00 1.12 22.11
C TYR A 57 2.46 2.03 23.25
N LEU A 58 1.98 3.27 23.31
CA LEU A 58 2.30 4.21 24.40
C LEU A 58 1.17 4.30 25.42
N ARG A 59 1.37 3.73 26.62
CA ARG A 59 0.45 3.89 27.76
C ARG A 59 1.11 4.73 28.84
N SER A 60 0.51 5.87 29.19
CA SER A 60 0.97 6.73 30.29
C SER A 60 2.48 7.03 30.26
N ARG A 61 3.01 7.35 29.08
CA ARG A 61 4.44 7.62 28.79
C ARG A 61 5.39 6.41 28.84
N SER A 62 4.86 5.20 29.00
CA SER A 62 5.62 3.96 28.91
C SER A 62 5.26 3.22 27.62
N ALA A 63 6.28 2.71 26.92
CA ALA A 63 6.06 1.79 25.81
C ALA A 63 5.65 0.42 26.36
N VAL A 64 4.53 -0.11 25.89
CA VAL A 64 4.03 -1.44 26.21
C VAL A 64 3.86 -2.23 24.91
N VAL A 65 3.93 -3.56 24.97
CA VAL A 65 3.71 -4.42 23.80
C VAL A 65 2.32 -5.03 23.90
N SER A 66 1.43 -4.70 22.98
CA SER A 66 0.06 -5.21 22.95
C SER A 66 -0.46 -5.24 21.52
N VAL A 67 -0.55 -6.45 20.94
CA VAL A 67 -1.08 -6.64 19.59
C VAL A 67 -2.56 -6.26 19.52
N ALA A 68 -3.34 -6.61 20.54
CA ALA A 68 -4.77 -6.30 20.61
C ALA A 68 -5.02 -4.79 20.59
N GLU A 69 -4.33 -4.02 21.44
CA GLU A 69 -4.52 -2.56 21.50
C GLU A 69 -4.09 -1.87 20.21
N VAL A 70 -2.97 -2.30 19.62
CA VAL A 70 -2.52 -1.74 18.33
C VAL A 70 -3.50 -2.10 17.21
N THR A 71 -4.05 -3.31 17.21
CA THR A 71 -5.04 -3.75 16.21
C THR A 71 -6.32 -2.93 16.30
N ASP A 72 -6.81 -2.68 17.51
CA ASP A 72 -8.00 -1.87 17.76
C ASP A 72 -7.76 -0.40 17.42
N GLU A 73 -6.62 0.19 17.83
CA GLU A 73 -6.30 1.61 17.59
C GLU A 73 -6.07 1.91 16.11
N LEU A 74 -5.38 1.02 15.39
CA LEU A 74 -5.13 1.19 13.95
C LEU A 74 -6.36 0.91 13.09
N GLY A 75 -7.43 0.35 13.69
CA GLY A 75 -8.61 -0.06 12.95
C GLY A 75 -8.28 -1.11 11.89
N THR A 76 -7.35 -2.03 12.16
CA THR A 76 -6.77 -2.98 11.18
C THR A 76 -7.82 -3.74 10.36
N PHE A 77 -9.00 -3.97 10.93
CA PHE A 77 -10.11 -4.70 10.30
C PHE A 77 -11.30 -3.82 9.89
N ASP A 78 -11.23 -2.51 10.07
CA ASP A 78 -12.26 -1.56 9.62
C ASP A 78 -12.12 -1.28 8.11
N PHE A 79 -12.30 -2.32 7.28
CA PHE A 79 -12.02 -2.24 5.85
C PHE A 79 -12.87 -1.20 5.12
N GLY A 80 -14.07 -0.89 5.63
CA GLY A 80 -14.93 0.14 5.06
C GLY A 80 -14.35 1.56 5.15
N SER A 81 -13.54 1.86 6.17
CA SER A 81 -12.89 3.17 6.35
C SER A 81 -11.51 3.27 5.69
N HIS A 82 -10.89 2.13 5.33
CA HIS A 82 -9.62 2.14 4.60
C HIS A 82 -9.79 2.83 3.24
N PRO A 83 -8.82 3.63 2.78
CA PRO A 83 -8.89 4.22 1.45
C PRO A 83 -8.62 3.17 0.37
N LEU A 84 -9.34 3.27 -0.75
CA LEU A 84 -8.96 2.57 -1.97
C LEU A 84 -7.54 3.01 -2.37
N THR A 85 -6.63 2.05 -2.51
CA THR A 85 -5.20 2.34 -2.60
C THR A 85 -4.60 1.80 -3.90
N GLY A 86 -3.97 2.68 -4.67
CA GLY A 86 -3.10 2.32 -5.80
C GLY A 86 -1.68 2.01 -5.32
N VAL A 87 -1.04 1.02 -5.94
CA VAL A 87 0.30 0.53 -5.57
C VAL A 87 1.29 0.80 -6.69
N ILE A 88 2.47 1.29 -6.33
CA ILE A 88 3.65 1.29 -7.19
C ILE A 88 4.70 0.43 -6.51
N ALA A 89 5.00 -0.73 -7.09
CA ALA A 89 5.91 -1.72 -6.51
C ALA A 89 7.29 -1.71 -7.20
N PRO A 90 8.37 -2.05 -6.48
CA PRO A 90 9.67 -2.30 -7.08
C PRO A 90 9.67 -3.59 -7.91
N THR A 91 10.74 -3.81 -8.67
CA THR A 91 10.94 -5.05 -9.45
C THR A 91 12.21 -5.81 -9.08
N ARG A 92 13.14 -5.22 -8.34
CA ARG A 92 14.42 -5.86 -8.05
C ARG A 92 14.31 -6.88 -6.91
N PRO A 93 15.04 -8.01 -7.00
CA PRO A 93 15.10 -9.02 -5.93
C PRO A 93 15.64 -8.49 -4.60
N SER A 94 16.41 -7.41 -4.61
CA SER A 94 16.92 -6.78 -3.39
C SER A 94 15.81 -6.19 -2.51
N ASP A 95 14.62 -5.98 -3.08
CA ASP A 95 13.39 -5.72 -2.36
C ASP A 95 12.30 -6.77 -2.68
N ALA A 96 12.67 -8.05 -2.57
CA ALA A 96 11.82 -9.18 -2.94
C ALA A 96 10.46 -9.18 -2.23
N ARG A 97 10.39 -8.74 -0.97
CA ARG A 97 9.13 -8.69 -0.23
C ARG A 97 8.14 -7.79 -0.96
N HIS A 98 8.51 -6.53 -1.18
CA HIS A 98 7.66 -5.57 -1.87
C HIS A 98 7.38 -5.99 -3.32
N ALA A 99 8.40 -6.45 -4.04
CA ALA A 99 8.27 -6.87 -5.44
C ALA A 99 7.31 -8.06 -5.64
N LEU A 100 7.19 -8.96 -4.65
CA LEU A 100 6.36 -10.16 -4.75
C LEU A 100 4.98 -9.99 -4.10
N THR A 101 4.86 -9.21 -3.02
CA THR A 101 3.65 -9.24 -2.18
C THR A 101 2.73 -8.03 -2.33
N ASP A 102 3.26 -6.85 -2.66
CA ASP A 102 2.48 -5.61 -2.51
C ASP A 102 1.18 -5.62 -3.32
N SER A 103 1.22 -6.08 -4.57
CA SER A 103 0.02 -6.22 -5.41
C SER A 103 -1.08 -7.06 -4.73
N LEU A 104 -0.71 -8.17 -4.12
CA LEU A 104 -1.65 -9.10 -3.49
C LEU A 104 -2.14 -8.58 -2.15
N THR A 105 -1.25 -8.02 -1.32
CA THR A 105 -1.59 -7.48 -0.01
C THR A 105 -2.56 -6.30 -0.14
N TRP A 106 -2.25 -5.34 -1.01
CA TRP A 106 -3.14 -4.20 -1.26
C TRP A 106 -4.36 -4.59 -2.07
N GLY A 107 -4.25 -5.58 -2.96
CA GLY A 107 -5.40 -6.17 -3.65
C GLY A 107 -6.43 -6.75 -2.69
N PHE A 108 -5.98 -7.47 -1.65
CA PHE A 108 -6.84 -7.95 -0.57
C PHE A 108 -7.53 -6.81 0.17
N LEU A 109 -6.77 -5.80 0.61
CA LEU A 109 -7.34 -4.65 1.34
C LEU A 109 -8.37 -3.88 0.48
N ASN A 110 -8.06 -3.65 -0.78
CA ASN A 110 -8.97 -3.01 -1.73
C ASN A 110 -10.23 -3.84 -1.96
N ALA A 111 -10.13 -5.16 -2.03
CA ALA A 111 -11.28 -6.03 -2.18
C ALA A 111 -12.21 -5.97 -0.95
N GLN A 112 -11.64 -6.00 0.26
CA GLN A 112 -12.42 -5.84 1.50
C GLN A 112 -13.06 -4.46 1.57
N HIS A 113 -12.32 -3.41 1.21
CA HIS A 113 -12.84 -2.05 1.14
C HIS A 113 -14.05 -1.96 0.21
N VAL A 114 -13.92 -2.47 -1.03
CA VAL A 114 -15.02 -2.41 -1.99
C VAL A 114 -16.24 -3.18 -1.49
N PHE A 115 -16.03 -4.37 -0.91
CA PHE A 115 -17.12 -5.15 -0.35
C PHE A 115 -17.83 -4.42 0.78
N GLU A 116 -17.11 -3.96 1.80
CA GLU A 116 -17.71 -3.29 2.97
C GLU A 116 -18.33 -1.94 2.61
N ARG A 117 -17.70 -1.18 1.70
CA ARG A 117 -18.13 0.19 1.41
C ARG A 117 -19.32 0.26 0.44
N TYR A 118 -19.39 -0.68 -0.51
CA TYR A 118 -20.36 -0.63 -1.61
C TYR A 118 -21.31 -1.82 -1.63
N VAL A 119 -20.87 -3.02 -1.24
CA VAL A 119 -21.62 -4.26 -1.48
C VAL A 119 -22.39 -4.73 -0.25
N SER A 120 -21.80 -4.71 0.95
CA SER A 120 -22.38 -5.30 2.16
C SER A 120 -23.72 -4.67 2.55
N GLY A 121 -23.92 -3.38 2.24
CA GLY A 121 -25.17 -2.65 2.46
C GLY A 121 -26.23 -2.81 1.35
N CYS A 122 -25.95 -3.54 0.27
CA CYS A 122 -26.89 -3.69 -0.84
C CYS A 122 -28.07 -4.60 -0.47
N PRO A 123 -29.32 -4.12 -0.56
CA PRO A 123 -30.48 -4.99 -0.40
C PRO A 123 -30.54 -5.99 -1.56
N GLY A 124 -30.82 -7.27 -1.26
CA GLY A 124 -31.11 -8.27 -2.28
C GLY A 124 -29.89 -8.78 -3.06
N LEU A 125 -28.71 -8.90 -2.44
CA LEU A 125 -27.55 -9.57 -3.06
C LEU A 125 -27.87 -10.99 -3.58
N SER A 126 -28.78 -11.72 -2.92
CA SER A 126 -29.24 -13.04 -3.38
C SER A 126 -30.10 -13.00 -4.64
N THR A 127 -30.62 -11.82 -4.99
CA THR A 127 -31.46 -11.56 -6.17
C THR A 127 -30.75 -10.67 -7.20
N PHE A 128 -29.45 -10.43 -7.02
CA PHE A 128 -28.65 -9.58 -7.92
C PHE A 128 -28.70 -10.16 -9.35
N PRO A 129 -28.93 -9.34 -10.39
CA PRO A 129 -28.98 -9.84 -11.76
C PRO A 129 -27.69 -10.63 -12.11
N PRO A 130 -27.78 -11.87 -12.65
CA PRO A 130 -26.61 -12.72 -12.86
C PRO A 130 -25.50 -12.06 -13.67
N GLN A 131 -25.87 -11.23 -14.64
CA GLN A 131 -24.92 -10.48 -15.47
C GLN A 131 -24.17 -9.41 -14.68
N LEU A 132 -24.87 -8.67 -13.82
CA LEU A 132 -24.25 -7.64 -12.96
C LEU A 132 -23.39 -8.30 -11.86
N TRP A 133 -23.83 -9.45 -11.34
CA TRP A 133 -23.05 -10.22 -10.38
C TRP A 133 -21.73 -10.70 -11.00
N GLU A 134 -21.79 -11.26 -12.20
CA GLU A 134 -20.59 -11.71 -12.92
C GLU A 134 -19.65 -10.54 -13.24
N GLN A 135 -20.19 -9.39 -13.63
CA GLN A 135 -19.38 -8.17 -13.83
C GLN A 135 -18.67 -7.75 -12.54
N LEU A 136 -19.39 -7.69 -11.41
CA LEU A 136 -18.78 -7.38 -10.11
C LEU A 136 -17.71 -8.41 -9.74
N ARG A 137 -17.99 -9.71 -9.90
CA ARG A 137 -17.05 -10.77 -9.58
C ARG A 137 -15.76 -10.66 -10.39
N LEU A 138 -15.87 -10.43 -11.71
CA LEU A 138 -14.72 -10.25 -12.59
C LEU A 138 -13.93 -8.98 -12.22
N LEU A 139 -14.63 -7.89 -11.92
CA LEU A 139 -14.02 -6.64 -11.45
C LEU A 139 -13.18 -6.86 -10.17
N MET A 140 -13.74 -7.58 -9.20
CA MET A 140 -13.06 -7.90 -7.93
C MET A 140 -11.82 -8.77 -8.12
N LEU A 141 -11.87 -9.74 -9.04
CA LEU A 141 -10.71 -10.59 -9.37
C LEU A 141 -9.59 -9.81 -10.05
N ASP A 142 -9.94 -8.76 -10.80
CA ASP A 142 -9.01 -7.96 -11.58
C ASP A 142 -8.37 -6.80 -10.79
N LEU A 143 -8.90 -6.49 -9.59
CA LEU A 143 -8.47 -5.39 -8.73
C LEU A 143 -6.94 -5.30 -8.53
N PRO A 144 -6.23 -6.38 -8.13
CA PRO A 144 -4.78 -6.31 -7.90
C PRO A 144 -4.02 -5.88 -9.16
N ARG A 145 -4.46 -6.34 -10.33
CA ARG A 145 -3.85 -6.00 -11.62
C ARG A 145 -4.15 -4.55 -12.00
N ARG A 146 -5.40 -4.10 -11.84
CA ARG A 146 -5.82 -2.74 -12.20
C ARG A 146 -5.13 -1.68 -11.36
N LEU A 147 -5.00 -1.92 -10.05
CA LEU A 147 -4.49 -0.93 -9.09
C LEU A 147 -3.00 -1.07 -8.77
N THR A 148 -2.24 -1.86 -9.53
CA THR A 148 -0.79 -1.99 -9.35
C THR A 148 -0.02 -1.51 -10.58
N ARG A 149 1.04 -0.75 -10.36
CA ARG A 149 2.08 -0.45 -11.36
C ARG A 149 3.44 -0.86 -10.79
N THR A 150 4.42 -1.01 -11.67
CA THR A 150 5.79 -1.34 -11.26
C THR A 150 6.78 -0.30 -11.79
N VAL A 151 7.84 -0.06 -11.02
CA VAL A 151 8.98 0.77 -11.42
C VAL A 151 10.25 -0.02 -11.17
N SER A 152 11.19 0.06 -12.12
CA SER A 152 12.47 -0.62 -11.98
C SER A 152 13.25 -0.07 -10.79
N GLY A 153 13.76 -0.96 -9.94
CA GLY A 153 14.49 -0.59 -8.73
C GLY A 153 14.14 -1.52 -7.56
N GLY A 154 14.88 -1.38 -6.46
CA GLY A 154 14.51 -1.96 -5.17
C GLY A 154 13.81 -0.90 -4.31
N HIS A 155 14.13 -0.82 -3.02
CA HIS A 155 13.36 -0.02 -2.06
C HIS A 155 13.25 1.48 -2.42
N PHE A 156 14.31 2.03 -3.02
CA PHE A 156 14.39 3.42 -3.46
C PHE A 156 14.07 3.63 -4.95
N PHE A 157 13.27 2.76 -5.58
CA PHE A 157 12.94 2.84 -7.01
C PHE A 157 12.42 4.21 -7.49
N PHE A 158 11.90 5.04 -6.58
CA PHE A 158 11.32 6.35 -6.87
C PHE A 158 12.33 7.50 -6.80
N VAL A 159 13.57 7.24 -6.38
CA VAL A 159 14.63 8.24 -6.22
C VAL A 159 15.42 8.39 -7.53
N GLY A 160 15.88 9.61 -7.82
CA GLY A 160 16.57 9.93 -9.07
C GLY A 160 15.61 10.27 -10.20
N GLU A 161 16.12 10.82 -11.29
CA GLU A 161 15.28 11.37 -12.37
C GLU A 161 14.42 10.29 -13.03
N ARG A 162 15.02 9.13 -13.35
CA ARG A 162 14.31 8.05 -14.03
C ARG A 162 13.20 7.45 -13.16
N GLY A 163 13.52 7.15 -11.90
CA GLY A 163 12.58 6.63 -10.90
C GLY A 163 11.44 7.60 -10.62
N ALA A 164 11.76 8.85 -10.29
CA ALA A 164 10.78 9.88 -9.96
C ALA A 164 9.83 10.16 -11.13
N LYS A 165 10.34 10.23 -12.37
CA LYS A 165 9.51 10.41 -13.57
C LYS A 165 8.56 9.25 -13.79
N ALA A 166 9.04 8.01 -13.64
CA ALA A 166 8.21 6.82 -13.79
C ALA A 166 7.11 6.77 -12.71
N THR A 167 7.48 6.98 -11.45
CA THR A 167 6.55 7.05 -10.30
C THR A 167 5.48 8.11 -10.52
N THR A 168 5.86 9.34 -10.91
CA THR A 168 4.90 10.43 -11.15
C THR A 168 3.88 10.09 -12.23
N ARG A 169 4.33 9.47 -13.35
CA ARG A 169 3.42 8.99 -14.40
C ARG A 169 2.45 7.93 -13.86
N HIS A 170 2.92 7.01 -13.03
CA HIS A 170 2.09 5.98 -12.44
C HIS A 170 1.10 6.53 -11.40
N LEU A 171 1.46 7.56 -10.63
CA LEU A 171 0.55 8.23 -9.70
C LEU A 171 -0.68 8.80 -10.43
N THR A 172 -0.48 9.54 -11.53
CA THR A 172 -1.61 10.07 -12.32
C THR A 172 -2.48 8.98 -12.90
N ASN A 173 -1.85 7.92 -13.44
CA ASN A 173 -2.58 6.78 -14.00
C ASN A 173 -3.40 6.04 -12.93
N LEU A 174 -2.83 5.81 -11.74
CA LEU A 174 -3.52 5.13 -10.64
C LEU A 174 -4.65 5.97 -10.06
N ALA A 175 -4.45 7.28 -9.89
CA ALA A 175 -5.51 8.17 -9.42
C ALA A 175 -6.73 8.15 -10.36
N THR A 176 -6.47 8.14 -11.68
CA THR A 176 -7.51 8.01 -12.70
C THR A 176 -8.19 6.64 -12.65
N GLU A 177 -7.42 5.56 -12.55
CA GLU A 177 -7.93 4.19 -12.47
C GLU A 177 -8.81 3.97 -11.23
N MET A 178 -8.40 4.51 -10.08
CA MET A 178 -9.18 4.47 -8.84
C MET A 178 -10.54 5.14 -9.01
N ALA A 179 -10.58 6.33 -9.62
CA ALA A 179 -11.83 7.03 -9.88
C ALA A 179 -12.76 6.25 -10.84
N PHE A 180 -12.20 5.67 -11.91
CA PHE A 180 -12.97 4.82 -12.82
C PHE A 180 -13.52 3.58 -12.12
N LEU A 181 -12.71 2.91 -11.29
CA LEU A 181 -13.13 1.73 -10.56
C LEU A 181 -14.28 2.05 -9.59
N GLN A 182 -14.18 3.14 -8.84
CA GLN A 182 -15.26 3.58 -7.94
C GLN A 182 -16.56 3.86 -8.69
N ALA A 183 -16.48 4.50 -9.86
CA ALA A 183 -17.63 4.76 -10.71
C ALA A 183 -18.25 3.46 -11.26
N GLU A 184 -17.42 2.51 -11.69
CA GLU A 184 -17.85 1.21 -12.22
C GLU A 184 -18.54 0.35 -11.15
N VAL A 185 -17.94 0.25 -9.95
CA VAL A 185 -18.57 -0.43 -8.80
C VAL A 185 -19.92 0.20 -8.49
N SER A 186 -19.97 1.54 -8.41
CA SER A 186 -21.20 2.27 -8.11
C SER A 186 -22.26 2.05 -9.18
N ALA A 187 -21.90 2.01 -10.46
CA ALA A 187 -22.85 1.74 -11.54
C ALA A 187 -23.42 0.31 -11.45
N ILE A 188 -22.61 -0.69 -11.12
CA ILE A 188 -23.07 -2.08 -10.97
C ILE A 188 -24.02 -2.21 -9.76
N VAL A 189 -23.66 -1.56 -8.65
CA VAL A 189 -24.39 -1.62 -7.38
C VAL A 189 -25.68 -0.78 -7.39
N CYS A 190 -25.67 0.42 -8.00
CA CYS A 190 -26.82 1.33 -7.99
C CYS A 190 -27.86 1.05 -9.08
N ASN A 191 -27.50 0.33 -10.15
CA ASN A 191 -28.44 -0.04 -11.23
C ASN A 191 -29.34 -1.24 -10.88
N GLN A 192 -29.60 -1.51 -9.60
CA GLN A 192 -30.53 -2.57 -9.20
C GLN A 192 -31.96 -2.16 -9.55
N PRO A 193 -32.74 -3.01 -10.25
CA PRO A 193 -34.17 -2.82 -10.35
C PRO A 193 -34.80 -2.89 -8.95
N ALA A 194 -35.78 -2.03 -8.69
CA ALA A 194 -36.49 -2.03 -7.41
C ALA A 194 -37.05 -3.44 -7.12
N PRO A 195 -36.98 -3.92 -5.86
CA PRO A 195 -37.55 -5.20 -5.51
C PRO A 195 -39.05 -5.21 -5.84
N PRO A 196 -39.60 -6.32 -6.34
CA PRO A 196 -41.04 -6.41 -6.60
C PRO A 196 -41.79 -6.14 -5.30
N THR A 197 -42.64 -5.12 -5.30
CA THR A 197 -43.59 -4.87 -4.21
C THR A 197 -44.51 -6.06 -4.08
N LYS A 198 -44.55 -6.66 -2.89
CA LYS A 198 -45.51 -7.71 -2.52
C LYS A 198 -46.93 -7.17 -2.47
#